data_AF-S9VXM1-F1
#
_entry.id   AF-S9VXM1-F1
#
_cell.length_a   1.000
_cell.length_b   1.000
_cell.length_c   1.000
_cell.angle_alpha   90.00
_cell.angle_beta   90.00
_cell.angle_gamma   90.00
#
_symmetry.space_group_name_H-M   'P 1'
#
loop_
_entity.id
_entity.type
_entity.pdbx_description
1 polymer ?
#
loop_
_entity_poly.entity_id
_entity_poly.type
_entity_poly.pdbx_seq_one_letter_code
_entity_poly.pdbx_strand_id
1 'polypeptide(L)'
;MRTYFATYLAAHATATPMDAVDLTESFPSHDASVGVAERLREPTLDAPLRLYLVEGDLFAPFAAPPSSPPLPPILFDLILFNPPYVPTSQAELDDALQRRDIITAAWCGGPRGRVVLDRFLAALPLHLAAHGVCYIVLIKENDVADVYATIETAFTRHAAAHPEAAPSKERGVSVACVAERYTGEHLSIHRITYAS
;
A
#
# COMPACT_ATOMS: atom_id res chain seq x y z
N MET A 1 -14.36 -5.50 11.56
CA MET A 1 -13.22 -4.97 10.78
C MET A 1 -12.73 -6.12 9.92
N ARG A 2 -12.73 -5.99 8.58
CA ARG A 2 -12.32 -7.05 7.65
C ARG A 2 -10.86 -6.78 7.27
N THR A 3 -9.96 -7.67 7.68
CA THR A 3 -8.49 -7.62 7.47
C THR A 3 -8.15 -8.19 6.10
N TYR A 4 -7.09 -7.75 5.42
CA TYR A 4 -6.72 -8.25 4.09
C TYR A 4 -5.21 -8.46 3.97
N PHE A 5 -4.76 -9.48 3.22
CA PHE A 5 -3.33 -9.68 2.96
C PHE A 5 -2.88 -8.85 1.75
N ALA A 6 -2.02 -7.87 1.96
CA ALA A 6 -1.29 -7.23 0.87
C ALA A 6 0.16 -7.03 1.30
N THR A 7 1.10 -7.54 0.49
CA THR A 7 2.52 -7.26 0.71
C THR A 7 2.83 -5.93 0.06
N TYR A 8 3.36 -4.99 0.84
CA TYR A 8 3.97 -3.81 0.26
C TYR A 8 5.24 -3.40 0.97
N LEU A 9 6.21 -2.96 0.18
CA LEU A 9 7.50 -2.47 0.62
C LEU A 9 7.49 -0.95 0.50
N ALA A 10 7.62 -0.25 1.62
CA ALA A 10 7.79 1.20 1.59
C ALA A 10 9.22 1.57 2.00
N ALA A 11 9.84 2.53 1.29
CA ALA A 11 11.18 3.01 1.60
C ALA A 11 11.21 4.53 1.78
N HIS A 12 11.94 4.98 2.80
CA HIS A 12 12.23 6.38 3.06
C HIS A 12 13.72 6.66 2.86
N ALA A 13 14.05 7.68 2.07
CA ALA A 13 15.41 8.14 1.88
C ALA A 13 15.68 9.31 2.83
N THR A 14 16.30 9.04 3.98
CA THR A 14 17.17 10.05 4.60
C THR A 14 18.62 9.72 4.24
N ALA A 15 19.61 10.54 4.60
CA ALA A 15 21.02 10.43 4.16
C ALA A 15 21.79 9.16 4.64
N THR A 16 21.08 8.05 4.88
CA THR A 16 21.47 6.77 5.48
C THR A 16 20.60 5.65 4.86
N PRO A 17 20.95 4.36 4.98
CA PRO A 17 20.43 3.30 4.10
C PRO A 17 18.90 3.20 4.05
N MET A 18 18.34 2.81 2.90
CA MET A 18 16.88 2.67 2.70
C MET A 18 16.28 1.75 3.77
N ASP A 19 15.35 2.31 4.52
CA ASP A 19 14.54 1.57 5.49
C ASP A 19 13.36 0.95 4.74
N ALA A 20 13.41 -0.35 4.52
CA ALA A 20 12.32 -1.10 3.91
C ALA A 20 11.32 -1.51 4.99
N VAL A 21 10.04 -1.21 4.80
CA VAL A 21 8.97 -1.74 5.66
C VAL A 21 8.15 -2.75 4.89
N ASP A 22 8.18 -4.02 5.32
CA ASP A 22 7.26 -5.06 4.84
C ASP A 22 6.04 -5.06 5.76
N LEU A 23 4.86 -4.90 5.19
CA LEU A 23 3.61 -5.12 5.90
C LEU A 23 3.09 -6.51 5.58
N THR A 24 3.19 -7.42 6.56
CA THR A 24 2.48 -8.69 6.53
C THR A 24 1.40 -8.65 7.60
N GLU A 25 0.16 -8.81 7.19
CA GLU A 25 -0.97 -8.88 8.11
C GLU A 25 -1.04 -10.23 8.83
N SER A 26 -1.48 -10.24 10.08
CA SER A 26 -1.84 -11.46 10.78
C SER A 26 -3.24 -11.32 11.42
N PHE A 27 -3.93 -12.46 11.56
CA PHE A 27 -5.30 -12.46 12.06
C PHE A 27 -5.31 -12.18 13.56
N PRO A 28 -6.25 -11.36 14.08
CA PRO A 28 -6.22 -10.94 15.48
C PRO A 28 -6.21 -12.16 16.41
N SER A 29 -5.14 -12.35 17.17
CA SER A 29 -5.14 -13.23 18.35
C SER A 29 -6.06 -12.62 19.41
N HIS A 30 -6.67 -13.45 20.25
CA HIS A 30 -7.55 -13.03 21.37
C HIS A 30 -6.83 -12.26 22.48
N ASP A 31 -5.62 -11.74 22.23
CA ASP A 31 -4.83 -11.00 23.20
C ASP A 31 -4.63 -9.56 22.71
N ALA A 32 -5.57 -8.70 23.11
CA ALA A 32 -5.52 -7.26 22.87
C ALA A 32 -4.51 -6.63 23.83
N SER A 33 -3.21 -6.82 23.59
CA SER A 33 -2.14 -5.98 24.15
C SER A 33 -0.76 -6.40 23.65
N VAL A 34 -0.42 -6.10 22.40
CA VAL A 34 0.99 -5.99 22.01
C VAL A 34 1.15 -4.68 21.25
N GLY A 35 1.50 -3.64 22.00
CA GLY A 35 2.08 -2.42 21.42
C GLY A 35 3.39 -2.75 20.72
N VAL A 36 3.86 -1.83 19.90
CA VAL A 36 5.15 -1.86 19.19
C VAL A 36 6.27 -2.37 20.10
N ALA A 37 6.55 -3.67 20.09
CA ALA A 37 7.67 -4.30 20.78
C ALA A 37 7.83 -5.77 20.33
N GLU A 38 9.04 -6.06 19.85
CA GLU A 38 9.62 -7.39 19.60
C GLU A 38 9.01 -8.22 18.46
N ARG A 39 9.62 -8.21 17.28
CA ARG A 39 10.89 -8.94 17.09
C ARG A 39 11.82 -8.21 16.12
N LEU A 40 12.46 -7.15 16.61
CA LEU A 40 13.67 -6.60 16.00
C LEU A 40 14.74 -7.69 16.06
N ARG A 41 14.98 -8.42 14.96
CA ARG A 41 16.31 -9.01 14.79
C ARG A 41 17.22 -7.82 14.54
N GLU A 42 18.15 -7.56 15.45
CA GLU A 42 19.16 -6.54 15.23
C GLU A 42 19.79 -6.81 13.85
N PRO A 43 19.76 -5.83 12.92
CA PRO A 43 20.47 -5.98 11.68
C PRO A 43 21.95 -6.16 12.03
N THR A 44 22.56 -7.23 11.56
CA THR A 44 24.03 -7.36 11.56
C THR A 44 24.60 -6.05 11.03
N LEU A 45 25.43 -5.39 11.84
CA LEU A 45 25.90 -4.00 11.72
C LEU A 45 26.50 -3.58 10.36
N ASP A 46 26.63 -4.51 9.40
CA ASP A 46 27.23 -4.30 8.07
C ASP A 46 26.24 -4.44 6.90
N ALA A 47 24.93 -4.59 7.13
CA ALA A 47 23.95 -4.65 6.04
C ALA A 47 23.59 -3.23 5.52
N PRO A 48 23.70 -2.94 4.21
CA PRO A 48 23.39 -1.62 3.63
C PRO A 48 21.89 -1.31 3.56
N LEU A 49 21.04 -2.12 4.19
CA LEU A 49 19.58 -2.01 4.20
C LEU A 49 19.09 -2.42 5.59
N ARG A 50 18.19 -1.60 6.17
CA ARG A 50 17.44 -1.97 7.37
C ARG A 50 16.04 -2.39 6.94
N LEU A 51 15.61 -3.54 7.42
CA LEU A 51 14.28 -4.07 7.16
C LEU A 51 13.49 -4.03 8.47
N TYR A 52 12.36 -3.35 8.43
CA TYR A 52 11.36 -3.36 9.51
C TYR A 52 10.17 -4.19 9.04
N LEU A 53 9.72 -5.10 9.89
CA LEU A 53 8.46 -5.79 9.71
C LEU A 53 7.43 -5.08 10.59
N VAL A 54 6.37 -4.57 9.98
CA VAL A 54 5.27 -3.93 10.69
C VAL A 54 3.99 -4.70 10.36
N GLU A 55 3.18 -4.98 11.36
CA GLU A 55 1.94 -5.74 11.19
C GLU A 55 0.74 -4.79 11.29
N GLY A 56 -0.17 -4.87 10.32
CA GLY A 56 -1.48 -4.20 10.39
C GLY A 56 -2.09 -3.83 9.03
N ASP A 57 -3.26 -3.20 9.09
CA ASP A 57 -4.13 -2.95 7.93
C ASP A 57 -3.71 -1.74 7.11
N LEU A 58 -3.04 -2.03 5.99
CA LEU A 58 -2.49 -1.03 5.08
C LEU A 58 -1.68 0.01 5.86
N PHE A 59 -1.96 1.30 5.67
CA PHE A 59 -1.23 2.36 6.34
C PHE A 59 -1.64 2.61 7.80
N ALA A 60 -2.58 1.84 8.37
CA ALA A 60 -3.05 2.05 9.73
C ALA A 60 -1.93 2.05 10.80
N PRO A 61 -0.89 1.19 10.73
CA PRO A 61 0.23 1.24 11.67
C PRO A 61 1.03 2.56 11.66
N PHE A 62 0.92 3.34 10.57
CA PHE A 62 1.59 4.62 10.40
C PHE A 62 0.67 5.83 10.69
N ALA A 63 -0.60 5.57 11.02
CA ALA A 63 -1.53 6.61 11.41
C ALA A 63 -1.32 7.01 12.88
N ALA A 64 -1.53 8.29 13.20
CA ALA A 64 -1.49 8.74 14.58
C ALA A 64 -2.62 8.07 15.41
N PRO A 65 -2.34 7.64 16.65
CA PRO A 65 -3.38 7.12 17.53
C PRO A 65 -4.46 8.19 17.78
N PRO A 66 -5.75 7.81 17.96
CA PRO A 66 -6.84 8.76 18.18
C PRO A 66 -6.66 9.66 19.41
N SER A 67 -5.88 9.20 20.39
CA SER A 67 -5.60 9.87 21.66
C SER A 67 -4.32 10.73 21.64
N SER A 68 -3.57 10.73 20.54
CA SER A 68 -2.31 11.46 20.42
C SER A 68 -2.54 12.83 19.74
N PRO A 69 -1.71 13.85 20.04
CA PRO A 69 -1.71 15.07 19.25
C PRO A 69 -1.45 14.73 17.77
N PRO A 70 -2.00 15.49 16.82
CA PRO A 70 -1.81 15.21 15.40
C PRO A 70 -0.32 15.20 15.07
N LEU A 71 0.17 14.04 14.63
CA LEU A 71 1.51 13.89 14.08
C LEU A 71 1.45 14.12 12.57
N PRO A 72 2.51 14.68 11.96
CA PRO A 72 2.60 14.72 10.51
C PRO A 72 2.51 13.29 9.96
N PRO A 73 1.85 13.09 8.80
CA PRO A 73 1.78 11.77 8.18
C PRO A 73 3.19 11.28 7.85
N ILE A 74 3.40 9.98 7.98
CA ILE A 74 4.61 9.33 7.49
C ILE A 74 4.52 9.28 5.96
N LEU A 75 5.50 9.90 5.31
CA LEU A 75 5.64 9.96 3.86
C LEU A 75 6.76 9.03 3.39
N PHE A 76 6.52 8.33 2.28
CA PHE A 76 7.47 7.42 1.66
C PHE A 76 7.87 7.93 0.27
N ASP A 77 9.15 7.79 -0.06
CA ASP A 77 9.69 8.15 -1.37
C ASP A 77 9.44 7.06 -2.40
N LEU A 78 9.37 5.80 -1.95
CA LEU A 78 9.07 4.64 -2.76
C LEU A 78 8.06 3.72 -2.05
N ILE A 79 7.03 3.30 -2.76
CA ILE A 79 6.08 2.26 -2.33
C ILE A 79 6.00 1.19 -3.41
N LEU A 80 6.15 -0.09 -3.06
CA LEU A 80 5.94 -1.23 -3.94
C LEU A 80 4.75 -2.01 -3.40
N PHE A 81 3.66 -2.13 -4.13
CA PHE A 81 2.43 -2.75 -3.65
C PHE A 81 2.05 -3.91 -4.58
N ASN A 82 2.03 -5.12 -4.01
CA ASN A 82 1.58 -6.33 -4.68
C ASN A 82 0.25 -6.76 -4.03
N PRO A 83 -0.90 -6.21 -4.47
CA PRO A 83 -2.18 -6.51 -3.86
C PRO A 83 -2.60 -7.96 -4.10
N PRO A 84 -3.61 -8.45 -3.36
CA PRO A 84 -4.41 -9.56 -3.84
C PRO A 84 -5.25 -9.07 -5.03
N TYR A 85 -4.81 -9.42 -6.25
CA TYR A 85 -5.35 -8.89 -7.51
C TYR A 85 -6.27 -9.86 -8.25
N VAL A 86 -6.48 -11.09 -7.77
CA VAL A 86 -7.27 -12.08 -8.50
C VAL A 86 -8.77 -11.89 -8.19
N PRO A 87 -9.63 -11.75 -9.20
CA PRO A 87 -11.07 -11.72 -9.01
C PRO A 87 -11.58 -13.00 -8.34
N THR A 88 -12.29 -12.83 -7.23
CA THR A 88 -12.95 -13.92 -6.51
C THR A 88 -14.33 -13.48 -6.05
N SER A 89 -15.22 -14.42 -5.75
CA SER A 89 -16.51 -14.05 -5.17
C SER A 89 -16.32 -13.39 -3.80
N GLN A 90 -17.26 -12.52 -3.41
CA GLN A 90 -17.23 -11.93 -2.07
C GLN A 90 -17.33 -13.02 -0.98
N ALA A 91 -18.01 -14.13 -1.26
CA ALA A 91 -18.13 -15.26 -0.35
C ALA A 91 -16.79 -15.98 -0.16
N GLU A 92 -16.03 -16.24 -1.22
CA GLU A 92 -14.70 -16.85 -1.14
C GLU A 92 -13.70 -15.96 -0.42
N LEU A 93 -13.73 -14.65 -0.69
CA LEU A 93 -12.94 -13.68 0.05
C LEU A 93 -13.31 -13.68 1.53
N ASP A 94 -14.60 -13.57 1.86
CA ASP A 94 -15.08 -13.56 3.25
C ASP A 94 -14.71 -14.88 3.96
N ASP A 95 -14.81 -16.03 3.28
CA ASP A 95 -14.45 -17.34 3.82
C ASP A 95 -12.94 -17.46 4.07
N ALA A 96 -12.10 -17.02 3.14
CA ALA A 96 -10.65 -17.00 3.31
C ALA A 96 -10.23 -16.14 4.52
N LEU A 97 -10.86 -14.97 4.67
CA LEU A 97 -10.61 -14.08 5.81
C LEU A 97 -11.13 -14.66 7.14
N GLN A 98 -12.30 -15.31 7.13
CA GLN A 98 -12.86 -15.95 8.32
C GLN A 98 -12.04 -17.16 8.78
N ARG A 99 -11.62 -18.00 7.83
CA ARG A 99 -10.86 -19.24 8.09
C ARG A 99 -9.40 -19.02 8.37
N ARG A 100 -8.94 -17.79 8.25
CA ARG A 100 -7.54 -17.42 8.43
C ARG A 100 -6.61 -18.05 7.39
N ASP A 101 -7.10 -18.28 6.17
CA ASP A 101 -6.33 -18.89 5.11
C ASP A 101 -5.45 -17.84 4.43
N ILE A 102 -4.21 -17.73 4.93
CA ILE A 102 -3.20 -16.75 4.49
C ILE A 102 -2.92 -16.88 3.00
N ILE A 103 -2.81 -18.11 2.49
CA ILE A 103 -2.43 -18.36 1.10
C ILE A 103 -3.55 -17.88 0.19
N THR A 104 -4.78 -18.25 0.51
CA THR A 104 -5.96 -17.84 -0.28
C THR A 104 -6.18 -16.32 -0.19
N ALA A 105 -6.04 -15.73 1.00
CA ALA A 105 -6.19 -14.29 1.18
C ALA A 105 -5.12 -13.46 0.46
N ALA A 106 -3.94 -14.01 0.19
CA ALA A 106 -2.84 -13.32 -0.49
C ALA A 106 -3.09 -13.05 -1.99
N TRP A 107 -4.03 -13.77 -2.62
CA TRP A 107 -4.40 -13.53 -4.02
C TRP A 107 -5.87 -13.13 -4.19
N CYS A 108 -6.78 -13.55 -3.30
CA CYS A 108 -8.20 -13.20 -3.34
C CYS A 108 -8.46 -11.70 -3.21
N GLY A 109 -8.71 -11.01 -4.33
CA GLY A 109 -8.98 -9.57 -4.36
C GLY A 109 -10.46 -9.19 -4.35
N GLY A 110 -11.38 -10.15 -4.20
CA GLY A 110 -12.82 -9.94 -4.26
C GLY A 110 -13.34 -9.76 -5.70
N PRO A 111 -14.60 -9.33 -5.92
CA PRO A 111 -15.29 -9.48 -7.22
C PRO A 111 -14.59 -8.88 -8.43
N ARG A 112 -13.78 -7.84 -8.23
CA ARG A 112 -12.98 -7.17 -9.27
C ARG A 112 -11.46 -7.30 -9.04
N GLY A 113 -11.05 -8.13 -8.09
CA GLY A 113 -9.64 -8.26 -7.70
C GLY A 113 -9.04 -7.00 -7.09
N ARG A 114 -9.87 -6.11 -6.50
CA ARG A 114 -9.45 -4.74 -6.12
C ARG A 114 -9.98 -4.24 -4.79
N VAL A 115 -10.62 -5.09 -3.98
CA VAL A 115 -11.17 -4.64 -2.68
C VAL A 115 -10.09 -4.01 -1.80
N VAL A 116 -8.88 -4.58 -1.80
CA VAL A 116 -7.73 -4.05 -1.06
C VAL A 116 -7.05 -2.91 -1.79
N LEU A 117 -6.89 -3.07 -3.12
CA LEU A 117 -6.32 -2.05 -3.99
C LEU A 117 -7.05 -0.71 -3.86
N ASP A 118 -8.38 -0.71 -3.89
CA ASP A 118 -9.18 0.52 -3.80
C ASP A 118 -9.01 1.25 -2.47
N ARG A 119 -8.91 0.49 -1.37
CA ARG A 119 -8.63 1.03 -0.03
C ARG A 119 -7.23 1.63 0.02
N PHE A 120 -6.24 0.94 -0.54
CA PHE A 120 -4.87 1.42 -0.64
C PHE A 120 -4.79 2.71 -1.45
N LEU A 121 -5.39 2.75 -2.64
CA LEU A 121 -5.38 3.92 -3.53
C LEU A 121 -6.06 5.15 -2.92
N ALA A 122 -7.11 4.94 -2.11
CA ALA A 122 -7.77 6.03 -1.38
C ALA A 122 -6.85 6.67 -0.32
N ALA A 123 -5.96 5.90 0.30
CA ALA A 123 -5.04 6.36 1.33
C ALA A 123 -3.67 6.81 0.77
N LEU A 124 -3.28 6.32 -0.41
CA LEU A 124 -1.96 6.57 -1.01
C LEU A 124 -1.54 8.05 -1.06
N PRO A 125 -2.40 9.03 -1.42
CA PRO A 125 -2.00 10.43 -1.45
C PRO A 125 -1.56 11.01 -0.09
N LEU A 126 -1.98 10.40 1.03
CA LEU A 126 -1.58 10.83 2.37
C LEU A 126 -0.19 10.33 2.78
N HIS A 127 0.34 9.33 2.06
CA HIS A 127 1.56 8.60 2.43
C HIS A 127 2.65 8.63 1.35
N LEU A 128 2.38 9.15 0.17
CA LEU A 128 3.38 9.30 -0.89
C LEU A 128 4.01 10.70 -0.80
N ALA A 129 5.34 10.75 -0.66
CA ALA A 129 6.08 12.00 -0.62
C ALA A 129 5.94 12.80 -1.93
N ALA A 130 6.23 14.10 -1.89
CA ALA A 130 6.41 14.88 -3.11
C ALA A 130 7.55 14.28 -3.94
N HIS A 131 7.33 14.10 -5.24
CA HIS A 131 8.21 13.35 -6.16
C HIS A 131 8.37 11.86 -5.82
N GLY A 132 7.56 11.32 -4.90
CA GLY A 132 7.53 9.92 -4.56
C GLY A 132 6.95 9.06 -5.69
N VAL A 133 7.33 7.78 -5.68
CA VAL A 133 6.93 6.79 -6.68
C VAL A 133 6.26 5.59 -6.02
N CYS A 134 5.11 5.18 -6.55
CA CYS A 134 4.45 3.94 -6.16
C CYS A 134 4.39 2.98 -7.36
N TYR A 135 4.73 1.71 -7.15
CA TYR A 135 4.57 0.65 -8.14
C TYR A 135 3.48 -0.31 -7.67
N ILE A 136 2.50 -0.57 -8.54
CA ILE A 136 1.43 -1.53 -8.26
C ILE A 136 1.45 -2.67 -9.29
N VAL A 137 1.18 -3.89 -8.83
CA VAL A 137 0.94 -5.05 -9.70
C VAL A 137 -0.55 -5.13 -10.01
N LEU A 138 -0.90 -5.29 -11.28
CA LEU A 138 -2.28 -5.49 -11.75
C LEU A 138 -2.34 -6.65 -12.73
N ILE A 139 -3.55 -7.17 -12.92
CA ILE A 139 -3.93 -7.99 -14.07
C ILE A 139 -5.04 -7.29 -14.87
N LYS A 140 -5.26 -7.73 -16.11
CA LYS A 140 -6.28 -7.17 -17.02
C LYS A 140 -7.67 -7.09 -16.37
N GLU A 141 -8.01 -8.09 -15.57
CA GLU A 141 -9.29 -8.25 -14.89
C GLU A 141 -9.54 -7.20 -13.80
N ASN A 142 -8.51 -6.47 -13.36
CA ASN A 142 -8.65 -5.38 -12.38
C ASN A 142 -9.26 -4.11 -12.97
N ASP A 143 -9.52 -4.08 -14.28
CA ASP A 143 -10.01 -2.89 -15.00
C ASP A 143 -9.04 -1.73 -14.84
N VAL A 144 -7.88 -1.86 -15.50
CA VAL A 144 -6.74 -0.94 -15.40
C VAL A 144 -7.14 0.51 -15.68
N ALA A 145 -8.07 0.75 -16.60
CA ALA A 145 -8.56 2.08 -16.91
C ALA A 145 -9.31 2.72 -15.73
N ASP A 146 -10.19 1.96 -15.08
CA ASP A 146 -10.90 2.42 -13.88
C ASP A 146 -9.97 2.57 -12.67
N VAL A 147 -8.93 1.74 -12.56
CA VAL A 147 -7.86 1.91 -11.57
C VAL A 147 -7.13 3.24 -11.76
N TYR A 148 -6.81 3.61 -13.00
CA TYR A 148 -6.17 4.90 -13.30
C TYR A 148 -7.07 6.08 -12.92
N ALA A 149 -8.35 6.02 -13.30
CA ALA A 149 -9.33 7.04 -12.91
C ALA A 149 -9.48 7.16 -11.37
N THR A 150 -9.40 6.04 -10.66
CA THR A 150 -9.42 6.00 -9.19
C THR A 150 -8.20 6.71 -8.60
N ILE A 151 -7.00 6.47 -9.15
CA ILE A 151 -5.76 7.15 -8.73
C ILE A 151 -5.89 8.66 -8.95
N GLU A 152 -6.25 9.09 -10.15
CA GLU A 152 -6.42 10.50 -10.48
C GLU A 152 -7.40 11.19 -9.53
N THR A 153 -8.56 10.56 -9.31
CA THR A 153 -9.58 11.07 -8.39
C THR A 153 -9.08 11.21 -6.96
N ALA A 154 -8.33 10.22 -6.45
CA ALA A 154 -7.80 10.24 -5.10
C ALA A 154 -6.80 11.40 -4.90
N PHE A 155 -5.85 11.57 -5.83
CA PHE A 155 -4.87 12.65 -5.76
C PHE A 155 -5.49 14.04 -5.99
N THR A 156 -6.47 14.18 -6.88
CA THR A 156 -7.21 15.45 -7.04
C THR A 156 -7.94 15.84 -5.76
N ARG A 157 -8.62 14.89 -5.11
CA ARG A 157 -9.31 15.15 -3.82
C ARG A 157 -8.32 15.55 -2.73
N HIS A 158 -7.19 14.86 -2.65
CA HIS A 158 -6.14 15.18 -1.68
C HIS A 158 -5.58 16.60 -1.89
N ALA A 159 -5.28 16.98 -3.14
CA ALA A 159 -4.79 18.31 -3.47
C ALA A 159 -5.82 19.41 -3.15
N ALA A 160 -7.10 19.17 -3.42
CA ALA A 160 -8.18 20.10 -3.10
C ALA A 160 -8.36 20.32 -1.59
N ALA A 161 -8.08 19.30 -0.76
CA ALA A 161 -8.13 19.39 0.69
C ALA A 161 -6.91 20.11 1.31
N HIS A 162 -5.79 20.24 0.57
CA HIS A 162 -4.54 20.84 1.05
C HIS A 162 -4.04 21.96 0.10
N PRO A 163 -4.76 23.11 0.05
CA PRO A 163 -4.48 24.21 -0.87
C PRO A 163 -3.22 25.04 -0.53
N GLU A 164 -2.68 24.91 0.69
CA GLU A 164 -1.54 25.73 1.16
C GLU A 164 -0.17 25.28 0.63
N ALA A 165 -0.07 24.07 0.08
CA ALA A 165 1.11 23.64 -0.65
C ALA A 165 1.12 24.33 -2.02
N ALA A 166 2.12 25.20 -2.22
CA ALA A 166 2.20 26.22 -3.26
C ALA A 166 1.79 25.72 -4.67
N PRO A 167 1.15 26.58 -5.50
CA PRO A 167 0.77 26.20 -6.86
C PRO A 167 2.01 26.09 -7.75
N SER A 168 2.59 24.90 -7.84
CA SER A 168 3.49 24.56 -8.94
C SER A 168 2.64 24.23 -10.18
N LYS A 169 3.05 24.71 -11.37
CA LYS A 169 2.39 24.36 -12.65
C LYS A 169 2.50 22.87 -12.99
N GLU A 170 3.25 22.11 -12.20
CA GLU A 170 3.57 20.69 -12.39
C GLU A 170 2.83 19.79 -11.38
N ARG A 171 1.94 20.35 -10.56
CA ARG A 171 1.19 19.61 -9.54
C ARG A 171 0.23 18.61 -10.20
N GLY A 172 0.49 17.32 -10.02
CA GLY A 172 -0.29 16.27 -10.67
C GLY A 172 0.20 14.86 -10.36
N VAL A 173 -0.70 13.89 -10.54
CA VAL A 173 -0.36 12.47 -10.55
C VAL A 173 -0.23 12.01 -11.99
N SER A 174 0.76 11.18 -12.27
CA SER A 174 0.89 10.46 -13.54
C SER A 174 0.93 8.96 -13.28
N VAL A 175 0.29 8.18 -14.15
CA VAL A 175 0.25 6.73 -14.06
C VAL A 175 0.65 6.13 -15.41
N ALA A 176 1.58 5.18 -15.41
CA ALA A 176 2.06 4.54 -16.63
C ALA A 176 2.32 3.05 -16.41
N CYS A 177 1.99 2.23 -17.40
CA CYS A 177 2.43 0.83 -17.44
C CYS A 177 3.92 0.80 -17.79
N VAL A 178 4.73 0.15 -16.96
CA VAL A 178 6.21 0.15 -17.10
C VAL A 178 6.78 -1.24 -17.38
N ALA A 179 6.02 -2.30 -17.13
CA ALA A 179 6.37 -3.66 -17.49
C ALA A 179 5.11 -4.51 -17.65
N GLU A 180 5.13 -5.45 -18.60
CA GLU A 180 4.03 -6.37 -18.86
C GLU A 180 4.59 -7.76 -19.15
N ARG A 181 3.87 -8.78 -18.68
CA ARG A 181 4.15 -10.17 -19.00
C ARG A 181 2.88 -10.87 -19.48
N TYR A 182 2.96 -11.40 -20.69
CA TYR A 182 1.86 -12.03 -21.39
C TYR A 182 1.87 -13.56 -21.25
N THR A 183 1.87 -14.07 -20.02
CA THR A 183 1.87 -15.53 -19.78
C THR A 183 0.72 -15.94 -18.86
N GLY A 184 -0.31 -16.58 -19.44
CA GLY A 184 -1.48 -17.11 -18.72
C GLY A 184 -2.44 -16.00 -18.28
N GLU A 185 -2.00 -15.19 -17.32
CA GLU A 185 -2.70 -14.00 -16.81
C GLU A 185 -1.88 -12.78 -17.25
N HIS A 186 -2.52 -11.75 -17.80
CA HIS A 186 -1.83 -10.54 -18.28
C HIS A 186 -1.37 -9.70 -17.09
N LEU A 187 -0.22 -10.02 -16.52
CA LEU A 187 0.34 -9.31 -15.36
C LEU A 187 1.13 -8.09 -15.82
N SER A 188 0.88 -6.95 -15.17
CA SER A 188 1.52 -5.67 -15.47
C SER A 188 1.93 -4.94 -14.21
N ILE A 189 3.01 -4.16 -14.32
CA ILE A 189 3.49 -3.25 -13.27
C ILE A 189 3.20 -1.82 -13.72
N HIS A 190 2.52 -1.06 -12.86
CA HIS A 190 2.14 0.32 -13.11
C HIS A 190 2.84 1.24 -12.14
N ARG A 191 3.48 2.28 -12.67
CA ARG A 191 4.16 3.32 -11.90
C ARG A 191 3.23 4.51 -11.73
N ILE A 192 3.03 4.94 -10.49
CA ILE A 192 2.36 6.16 -10.08
C ILE A 192 3.45 7.15 -9.62
N THR A 193 3.46 8.35 -10.17
CA THR A 193 4.41 9.41 -9.77
C THR A 193 3.62 10.65 -9.38
N TYR A 194 3.93 11.21 -8.22
CA TYR A 194 3.28 12.41 -7.70
C TYR A 194 4.24 13.60 -7.72
N ALA A 195 3.94 14.60 -8.54
CA ALA A 195 4.59 15.90 -8.45
C ALA A 195 3.68 16.81 -7.61
N SER A 196 4.17 17.28 -6.46
CA SER A 196 3.43 18.17 -5.55
C SER A 196 3.84 19.63 -5.74
#